data_AF-A0A8J2IXQ8-F1
#
_entry.id   AF-A0A8J2IXQ8-F1
#
_cell.length_a   1.000
_cell.length_b   1.000
_cell.length_c   1.000
_cell.angle_alpha   90.00
_cell.angle_beta   90.00
_cell.angle_gamma   90.00
#
_symmetry.space_group_name_H-M   'P 1'
#
loop_
_entity.id
_entity.type
_entity.pdbx_description
1 polymer ?
#
loop_
_entity_poly.entity_id
_entity_poly.type
_entity_poly.pdbx_seq_one_letter_code
_entity_poly.pdbx_strand_id
1 'polypeptide(L)'
;MLRKAVAEDPTRGSPPLKIDLVFPRNETYNPSPMFPIVFSYGNPEIIPLFEPIVSYTVWNYSNYNKSVYAELREKPFVNRSSSNPHIEFDYYSYPFNTEGTWELSVHLRWANCYMQPHRERDLEEKARLRRNFTTVGTVVFSTKGPLKQVDLVGATNNETCSTPIGVSVEFTEWKRASGDDRDVNDFEGFSCVVPQSLVEADSAAGPEMNLMEWILRRQEQLKVVPYALGGQTSR
;
A
#
# COMPACT_ATOMS: atom_id res chain seq x y z
N MET A 1 34.98 30.99 25.67
CA MET A 1 34.49 30.61 24.33
C MET A 1 33.72 29.30 24.44
N LEU A 2 32.41 29.35 24.63
CA LEU A 2 31.56 28.15 24.57
C LEU A 2 31.33 27.82 23.09
N ARG A 3 31.81 26.67 22.64
CA ARG A 3 31.38 26.06 21.38
C ARG A 3 29.91 25.66 21.56
N LYS A 4 29.00 26.37 20.89
CA LYS A 4 27.64 25.86 20.66
C LYS A 4 27.78 24.52 19.95
N ALA A 5 27.30 23.45 20.56
CA ALA A 5 26.99 22.23 19.84
C ALA A 5 25.99 22.62 18.75
N VAL A 6 26.39 22.45 17.50
CA VAL A 6 25.44 22.39 16.39
C VAL A 6 24.61 21.15 16.67
N ALA A 7 23.34 21.35 17.01
CA ALA A 7 22.38 20.25 17.01
C ALA A 7 22.39 19.69 15.58
N GLU A 8 22.81 18.44 15.42
CA GLU A 8 22.56 17.71 14.18
C GLU A 8 21.06 17.74 13.92
N ASP A 9 20.72 18.25 12.73
CA ASP A 9 19.38 18.30 12.19
C ASP A 9 18.86 16.85 12.02
N PRO A 10 17.83 16.41 12.75
CA PRO A 10 17.41 15.00 12.78
C PRO A 10 16.67 14.55 11.50
N THR A 11 16.60 15.39 10.47
CA THR A 11 15.63 15.24 9.38
C THR A 11 16.23 14.93 8.01
N ARG A 12 17.56 14.99 7.87
CA ARG A 12 18.25 14.55 6.65
C ARG A 12 18.61 13.05 6.76
N GLY A 13 17.61 12.18 6.78
CA GLY A 13 17.85 10.73 6.90
C GLY A 13 16.67 9.84 7.31
N SER A 14 15.44 10.35 7.40
CA SER A 14 14.28 9.48 7.68
C SER A 14 13.98 8.58 6.48
N PRO A 15 13.70 7.27 6.68
CA PRO A 15 13.33 6.39 5.59
C PRO A 15 12.01 6.88 4.95
N PRO A 16 11.89 6.90 3.61
CA PRO A 16 10.68 7.38 2.96
C PRO A 16 9.56 6.36 3.08
N LEU A 17 8.30 6.81 3.00
CA LEU A 17 7.19 5.88 2.81
C LEU A 17 7.33 5.27 1.42
N LYS A 18 7.31 3.94 1.31
CA LYS A 18 7.31 3.24 0.02
C LYS A 18 6.04 2.42 -0.12
N ILE A 19 5.33 2.59 -1.23
CA ILE A 19 4.14 1.81 -1.56
C ILE A 19 4.30 1.31 -2.98
N ASP A 20 4.26 -0.01 -3.16
CA ASP A 20 4.39 -0.66 -4.46
C ASP A 20 3.22 -1.59 -4.72
N LEU A 21 2.70 -1.56 -5.94
CA LEU A 21 1.88 -2.65 -6.47
C LEU A 21 2.83 -3.81 -6.78
N VAL A 22 2.77 -4.92 -6.04
CA VAL A 22 3.62 -6.11 -6.25
C VAL A 22 3.10 -6.95 -7.41
N PHE A 23 1.78 -7.09 -7.51
CA PHE A 23 1.08 -7.90 -8.51
C PHE A 23 -0.33 -7.32 -8.74
N PRO A 24 -0.85 -7.33 -9.98
CA PRO A 24 -0.23 -7.80 -11.22
C PRO A 24 0.80 -6.82 -11.80
N ARG A 25 1.66 -7.33 -12.70
CA ARG A 25 2.58 -6.56 -13.54
C ARG A 25 2.08 -6.52 -14.98
N ASN A 26 2.75 -5.75 -15.85
CA ASN A 26 2.41 -5.63 -17.27
C ASN A 26 2.77 -6.90 -18.05
N GLU A 27 2.06 -7.99 -17.72
CA GLU A 27 2.34 -9.33 -18.20
C GLU A 27 1.04 -10.07 -18.54
N THR A 28 1.19 -11.29 -19.04
CA THR A 28 0.08 -12.22 -19.32
C THR A 28 0.09 -13.35 -18.31
N TYR A 29 -1.02 -13.53 -17.62
CA TYR A 29 -1.23 -14.59 -16.63
C TYR A 29 -2.23 -15.61 -17.14
N ASN A 30 -2.26 -16.80 -16.56
CA ASN A 30 -3.40 -17.69 -16.73
C ASN A 30 -4.64 -17.10 -16.05
N PRO A 31 -5.85 -17.31 -16.61
CA PRO A 31 -7.06 -17.07 -15.84
C PRO A 31 -7.00 -17.84 -14.51
N SER A 32 -7.47 -17.25 -13.43
CA SER A 32 -7.38 -17.86 -12.09
C SER A 32 -8.71 -17.81 -11.35
N PRO A 33 -9.10 -18.87 -10.62
CA PRO A 33 -10.26 -18.82 -9.73
C PRO A 33 -10.07 -17.85 -8.57
N MET A 34 -8.82 -17.52 -8.23
CA MET A 34 -8.42 -16.51 -7.24
C MET A 34 -7.22 -15.72 -7.80
N PHE A 35 -7.51 -14.56 -8.37
CA PHE A 35 -6.51 -13.64 -8.90
C PHE A 35 -6.27 -12.53 -7.88
N PRO A 36 -5.05 -12.41 -7.33
CA PRO A 36 -4.78 -11.42 -6.30
C PRO A 36 -4.45 -10.05 -6.89
N ILE A 37 -4.63 -9.00 -6.10
CA ILE A 37 -3.99 -7.68 -6.30
C ILE A 37 -3.21 -7.43 -5.03
N VAL A 38 -1.89 -7.31 -5.13
CA VAL A 38 -0.96 -7.34 -3.99
C VAL A 38 -0.21 -6.02 -3.91
N PHE A 39 -0.21 -5.41 -2.73
CA PHE A 39 0.55 -4.21 -2.42
C PHE A 39 1.59 -4.50 -1.34
N SER A 40 2.72 -3.82 -1.43
CA SER A 40 3.73 -3.79 -0.37
C SER A 40 3.91 -2.38 0.15
N TYR A 41 4.06 -2.28 1.46
CA TYR A 41 4.35 -1.05 2.17
C TYR A 41 5.72 -1.19 2.83
N GLY A 42 6.70 -0.48 2.30
CA GLY A 42 8.03 -0.39 2.90
C GLY A 42 8.04 0.59 4.06
N ASN A 43 8.87 0.30 5.06
CA ASN A 43 9.01 1.11 6.27
C ASN A 43 7.68 1.25 7.03
N PRO A 44 7.08 0.13 7.46
CA PRO A 44 5.76 0.14 8.11
C PRO A 44 5.71 1.00 9.38
N GLU A 45 6.83 1.24 10.03
CA GLU A 45 6.93 2.05 11.24
C GLU A 45 6.51 3.52 11.04
N ILE A 46 6.58 4.05 9.81
CA ILE A 46 6.17 5.43 9.49
C ILE A 46 4.77 5.52 8.88
N ILE A 47 4.13 4.41 8.53
CA ILE A 47 2.75 4.40 7.98
C ILE A 47 1.77 5.19 8.85
N PRO A 48 1.79 5.14 10.20
CA PRO A 48 0.90 5.97 11.02
C PRO A 48 1.08 7.48 10.85
N LEU A 49 2.21 7.96 10.32
CA LEU A 49 2.45 9.38 10.04
C LEU A 49 1.84 9.83 8.70
N PHE A 50 1.65 8.89 7.78
CA PHE A 50 1.12 9.14 6.44
C PHE A 50 -0.33 8.68 6.29
N GLU A 51 -0.81 7.79 7.16
CA GLU A 51 -2.13 7.14 7.08
C GLU A 51 -2.55 6.77 5.65
N PRO A 52 -1.71 6.05 4.88
CA PRO A 52 -1.96 5.82 3.46
C PRO A 52 -3.25 5.03 3.27
N ILE A 53 -4.06 5.48 2.32
CA ILE A 53 -5.24 4.78 1.82
C ILE A 53 -5.00 4.52 0.35
N VAL A 54 -4.82 3.24 0.02
CA VAL A 54 -4.72 2.79 -1.37
C VAL A 54 -6.12 2.56 -1.90
N SER A 55 -6.40 3.12 -3.06
CA SER A 55 -7.60 2.84 -3.83
C SER A 55 -7.20 2.43 -5.23
N TYR A 56 -7.98 1.59 -5.87
CA TYR A 56 -7.70 1.20 -7.24
C TYR A 56 -8.98 0.91 -8.00
N THR A 57 -8.90 1.08 -9.31
CA THR A 57 -10.00 0.79 -10.23
C THR A 57 -9.51 -0.17 -11.29
N VAL A 58 -10.28 -1.22 -11.54
CA VAL A 58 -10.04 -2.17 -12.62
C VAL A 58 -11.02 -1.90 -13.76
N TRP A 59 -10.50 -1.80 -14.97
CA TRP A 59 -11.27 -1.64 -16.20
C TRP A 59 -11.07 -2.84 -17.10
N ASN A 60 -12.09 -3.13 -17.91
CA ASN A 60 -11.89 -3.92 -19.10
C ASN A 60 -11.21 -3.02 -20.14
N TYR A 61 -10.01 -3.38 -20.59
CA TYR A 61 -9.21 -2.55 -21.50
C TYR A 61 -9.91 -2.31 -22.85
N SER A 62 -10.78 -3.24 -23.26
CA SER A 62 -11.56 -3.10 -24.49
C SER A 62 -12.86 -2.33 -24.28
N ASN A 63 -13.26 -2.02 -23.04
CA ASN A 63 -14.52 -1.36 -22.72
C ASN A 63 -14.47 -0.62 -21.37
N TYR A 64 -14.25 0.69 -21.42
CA TYR A 64 -14.21 1.57 -20.25
C TYR A 64 -15.58 2.10 -19.80
N ASN A 65 -16.69 1.58 -20.32
CA ASN A 65 -18.04 2.09 -19.97
C ASN A 65 -18.38 1.88 -18.48
N LYS A 66 -17.88 0.81 -17.87
CA LYS A 66 -18.07 0.51 -16.44
C LYS A 66 -16.84 -0.18 -15.90
N SER A 67 -16.37 0.26 -14.72
CA SER A 67 -15.30 -0.42 -14.02
C SER A 67 -15.76 -1.82 -13.61
N VAL A 68 -14.83 -2.77 -13.71
CA VAL A 68 -14.99 -4.12 -13.18
C VAL A 68 -15.01 -4.07 -11.66
N TYR A 69 -14.04 -3.36 -11.10
CA TYR A 69 -13.88 -3.12 -9.67
C TYR A 69 -13.50 -1.68 -9.41
N ALA A 70 -13.96 -1.14 -8.29
CA ALA A 70 -13.55 0.15 -7.75
C ALA A 70 -13.48 0.01 -6.25
N GLU A 71 -12.26 -0.03 -5.72
CA GLU A 71 -12.00 -0.43 -4.34
C GLU A 71 -11.29 0.68 -3.60
N LEU A 72 -11.73 0.89 -2.36
CA LEU A 72 -11.09 1.77 -1.40
C LEU A 72 -10.64 0.88 -0.25
N ARG A 73 -9.34 0.62 -0.15
CA ARG A 73 -8.81 -0.18 0.95
C ARG A 73 -8.85 0.64 2.24
N GLU A 74 -9.10 -0.03 3.34
CA GLU A 74 -8.87 0.55 4.66
C GLU A 74 -7.37 0.84 4.85
N LYS A 75 -7.06 1.71 5.82
CA LYS A 75 -5.67 2.02 6.17
C LYS A 75 -4.97 0.71 6.59
N PRO A 76 -3.73 0.47 6.14
CA PRO A 76 -3.03 -0.74 6.52
C PRO A 76 -2.80 -0.75 8.03
N PHE A 77 -3.31 -1.78 8.71
CA PHE A 77 -3.14 -1.94 10.14
C PHE A 77 -1.75 -2.50 10.42
N VAL A 78 -0.79 -1.59 10.66
CA VAL A 78 0.59 -1.95 10.97
C VAL A 78 0.96 -1.59 12.40
N ASN A 79 1.61 -2.54 13.06
CA ASN A 79 2.24 -2.30 14.36
C ASN A 79 3.73 -2.07 14.16
N ARG A 80 4.42 -1.55 15.20
CA ARG A 80 5.89 -1.39 15.16
C ARG A 80 6.66 -2.70 14.91
N SER A 81 6.01 -3.85 15.12
CA SER A 81 6.57 -5.18 14.89
C SER A 81 6.14 -5.79 13.54
N SER A 82 5.49 -5.04 12.66
CA SER A 82 5.14 -5.51 11.32
C SER A 82 6.41 -5.82 10.52
N SER A 83 6.34 -6.85 9.67
CA SER A 83 7.44 -7.15 8.76
C SER A 83 7.70 -5.98 7.81
N ASN A 84 8.95 -5.78 7.42
CA ASN A 84 9.32 -4.83 6.37
C ASN A 84 9.79 -5.63 5.14
N PRO A 85 9.07 -5.60 4.00
CA PRO A 85 7.83 -4.85 3.77
C PRO A 85 6.60 -5.49 4.45
N HIS A 86 5.59 -4.66 4.72
CA HIS A 86 4.25 -5.12 5.10
C HIS A 86 3.44 -5.38 3.83
N ILE A 87 2.84 -6.56 3.70
CA ILE A 87 2.14 -6.97 2.48
C ILE A 87 0.65 -7.08 2.75
N GLU A 88 -0.14 -6.51 1.84
CA GLU A 88 -1.59 -6.69 1.82
C GLU A 88 -2.07 -7.08 0.42
N PHE A 89 -3.21 -7.75 0.37
CA PHE A 89 -3.78 -8.17 -0.91
C PHE A 89 -5.29 -8.30 -0.84
N ASP A 90 -5.93 -8.12 -1.99
CA ASP A 90 -7.29 -8.56 -2.28
C ASP A 90 -7.23 -9.74 -3.25
N TYR A 91 -8.33 -10.48 -3.36
CA TYR A 91 -8.45 -11.55 -4.34
C TYR A 91 -9.82 -11.54 -5.00
N TYR A 92 -9.82 -11.85 -6.29
CA TYR A 92 -11.00 -11.78 -7.13
C TYR A 92 -11.10 -13.03 -8.00
N SER A 93 -12.32 -13.50 -8.23
CA SER A 93 -12.56 -14.64 -9.12
C SER A 93 -12.95 -14.15 -10.50
N TYR A 94 -14.16 -13.65 -10.66
CA TYR A 94 -14.63 -13.06 -11.92
C TYR A 94 -14.19 -11.59 -12.01
N PRO A 95 -13.72 -11.04 -13.14
CA PRO A 95 -13.62 -11.68 -14.45
C PRO A 95 -12.23 -12.30 -14.71
N PHE A 96 -11.32 -12.27 -13.75
CA PHE A 96 -9.95 -12.77 -13.93
C PHE A 96 -9.85 -14.30 -14.05
N ASN A 97 -10.94 -15.02 -13.81
CA ASN A 97 -11.10 -16.44 -14.11
C ASN A 97 -11.46 -16.70 -15.59
N THR A 98 -11.56 -15.67 -16.41
CA THR A 98 -11.76 -15.73 -17.87
C THR A 98 -10.62 -15.06 -18.61
N GLU A 99 -10.50 -15.29 -19.92
CA GLU A 99 -9.53 -14.56 -20.76
C GLU A 99 -9.97 -13.11 -20.99
N GLY A 100 -9.01 -12.19 -20.99
CA GLY A 100 -9.27 -10.77 -21.23
C GLY A 100 -8.05 -9.89 -21.00
N THR A 101 -8.21 -8.60 -21.28
CA THR A 101 -7.20 -7.57 -21.01
C THR A 101 -7.80 -6.55 -20.05
N TRP A 102 -7.04 -6.23 -19.02
CA TRP A 102 -7.50 -5.46 -17.88
C TRP A 102 -6.54 -4.30 -17.63
N GLU A 103 -7.08 -3.14 -17.29
CA GLU A 103 -6.30 -2.02 -16.78
C GLU A 103 -6.57 -1.86 -15.29
N LEU A 104 -5.52 -1.81 -14.48
CA LEU A 104 -5.59 -1.50 -13.07
C LEU A 104 -4.92 -0.14 -12.84
N SER A 105 -5.72 0.84 -12.45
CA SER A 105 -5.27 2.18 -12.07
C SER A 105 -5.24 2.30 -10.55
N VAL A 106 -4.09 2.67 -10.01
CA VAL A 106 -3.82 2.74 -8.55
C VAL A 106 -3.67 4.19 -8.12
N HIS A 107 -4.31 4.54 -7.02
CA HIS A 107 -4.25 5.86 -6.42
C HIS A 107 -3.98 5.77 -4.91
N LEU A 108 -3.27 6.77 -4.40
CA LEU A 108 -2.91 6.90 -3.00
C LEU A 108 -3.53 8.19 -2.44
N ARG A 109 -4.28 8.05 -1.35
CA ARG A 109 -4.60 9.15 -0.45
C ARG A 109 -3.68 9.09 0.76
N TRP A 110 -3.03 10.19 1.10
CA TRP A 110 -2.05 10.21 2.19
C TRP A 110 -2.08 11.54 2.94
N ALA A 111 -1.70 11.50 4.21
CA ALA A 111 -1.70 12.60 5.15
C ALA A 111 -0.39 13.39 5.06
N ASN A 112 -0.49 14.72 5.02
CA ASN A 112 0.66 15.60 5.10
C ASN A 112 0.34 16.84 5.93
N CYS A 113 1.39 17.48 6.45
CA CYS A 113 1.28 18.78 7.08
C CYS A 113 1.26 19.87 6.01
N TYR A 114 0.37 20.83 6.18
CA TYR A 114 0.56 22.16 5.61
C TYR A 114 0.67 23.17 6.74
N MET A 115 1.50 24.17 6.55
CA MET A 115 1.72 25.19 7.55
C MET A 115 0.73 26.33 7.33
N GLN A 116 -0.11 26.57 8.32
CA GLN A 116 -1.06 27.67 8.28
C GLN A 116 -0.37 28.95 8.77
N PRO A 117 -0.29 30.01 7.94
CA PRO A 117 0.34 31.26 8.36
C PRO A 117 -0.47 31.91 9.47
N HIS A 118 0.22 32.75 10.27
CA HIS A 118 -0.37 33.50 11.36
C HIS A 118 -1.62 34.26 10.91
N ARG A 119 -2.71 34.09 11.68
CA ARG A 119 -3.87 35.00 11.66
C ARG A 119 -3.75 35.92 12.88
N GLU A 120 -4.40 37.08 12.86
CA GLU A 120 -4.32 38.09 13.93
C GLU A 120 -4.61 37.56 15.36
N ARG A 121 -5.25 36.39 15.51
CA ARG A 121 -5.56 35.76 16.80
C ARG A 121 -4.61 34.61 17.20
N ASP A 122 -3.72 34.18 16.32
CA ASP A 122 -2.83 33.03 16.52
C ASP A 122 -1.36 33.49 16.48
N LEU A 123 -0.72 33.49 17.66
CA LEU A 123 0.67 33.96 17.84
C LEU A 123 1.72 33.01 17.24
N GLU A 124 1.34 31.77 16.91
CA GLU A 124 2.24 30.72 16.42
C GLU A 124 1.74 30.09 15.11
N GLU A 125 2.67 29.71 14.25
CA GLU A 125 2.39 28.93 13.04
C GLU A 125 1.86 27.55 13.45
N LYS A 126 0.76 27.12 12.83
CA LYS A 126 0.11 25.85 13.17
C LYS A 126 0.31 24.85 12.03
N ALA A 127 0.86 23.68 12.37
CA ALA A 127 0.81 22.52 11.50
C ALA A 127 -0.64 22.00 11.45
N ARG A 128 -1.17 21.85 10.24
CA ARG A 128 -2.52 21.38 9.98
C ARG A 128 -2.49 20.12 9.12
N LEU A 129 -3.44 19.22 9.33
CA LEU A 129 -3.60 17.99 8.55
C LEU A 129 -4.24 18.30 7.20
N ARG A 130 -3.68 17.70 6.14
CA ARG A 130 -4.26 17.71 4.80
C ARG A 130 -4.16 16.33 4.17
N ARG A 131 -5.22 15.94 3.44
CA ARG A 131 -5.20 14.77 2.55
C ARG A 131 -4.70 15.22 1.19
N ASN A 132 -3.63 14.60 0.74
CA ASN A 132 -3.24 14.62 -0.66
C ASN A 132 -3.78 13.39 -1.38
N PHE A 133 -3.93 13.52 -2.69
CA PHE A 133 -4.29 12.46 -3.61
C PHE A 133 -3.24 12.40 -4.70
N THR A 134 -2.73 11.21 -4.97
CA THR A 134 -1.68 10.96 -5.96
C THR A 134 -2.04 9.71 -6.75
N THR A 135 -1.96 9.79 -8.09
CA THR A 135 -1.99 8.58 -8.92
C THR A 135 -0.64 7.89 -8.80
N VAL A 136 -0.65 6.64 -8.34
CA VAL A 136 0.57 5.83 -8.17
C VAL A 136 1.03 5.31 -9.53
N GLY A 137 0.08 4.89 -10.36
CA GLY A 137 0.35 4.44 -11.72
C GLY A 137 -0.75 3.53 -12.25
N THR A 138 -0.53 3.04 -13.46
CA THR A 138 -1.47 2.18 -14.16
C THR A 138 -0.73 0.98 -14.73
N VAL A 139 -1.29 -0.22 -14.56
CA VAL A 139 -0.82 -1.44 -15.18
C VAL A 139 -1.87 -1.97 -16.13
N VAL A 140 -1.44 -2.40 -17.31
CA VAL A 140 -2.27 -3.18 -18.23
C VAL A 140 -1.77 -4.61 -18.18
N PHE A 141 -2.63 -5.58 -17.88
CA PHE A 141 -2.28 -6.99 -17.85
C PHE A 141 -3.35 -7.81 -18.58
N SER A 142 -3.03 -9.06 -18.91
CA SER A 142 -4.01 -9.94 -19.56
C SER A 142 -4.06 -11.32 -18.93
N THR A 143 -5.21 -11.97 -19.09
CA THR A 143 -5.44 -13.36 -18.72
C THR A 143 -5.62 -14.19 -19.99
N LYS A 144 -4.83 -15.25 -20.17
CA LYS A 144 -4.87 -16.12 -21.35
C LYS A 144 -4.44 -17.56 -21.02
N GLY A 145 -5.09 -18.54 -21.66
CA GLY A 145 -4.79 -19.95 -21.50
C GLY A 145 -5.68 -20.67 -20.49
N PRO A 146 -5.27 -21.87 -20.02
CA PRO A 146 -6.10 -22.67 -19.13
C PRO A 146 -6.26 -22.01 -17.75
N LEU A 147 -7.38 -22.30 -17.09
CA LEU A 147 -7.63 -21.90 -15.70
C LEU A 147 -6.57 -22.52 -14.77
N LYS A 148 -5.80 -21.69 -14.08
CA LYS A 148 -4.72 -22.11 -13.18
C LYS A 148 -4.63 -21.16 -11.99
N GLN A 149 -4.22 -21.67 -10.83
CA GLN A 149 -3.90 -20.82 -9.69
C GLN A 149 -2.68 -19.93 -10.00
N VAL A 150 -2.74 -18.67 -9.56
CA VAL A 150 -1.64 -17.72 -9.73
C VAL A 150 -0.41 -18.20 -8.95
N ASP A 151 0.72 -18.30 -9.65
CA ASP A 151 2.04 -18.51 -9.06
C ASP A 151 2.70 -17.14 -8.81
N LEU A 152 2.52 -16.61 -7.60
CA LEU A 152 3.07 -15.31 -7.21
C LEU A 152 4.60 -15.30 -7.21
N VAL A 153 5.24 -16.44 -6.93
CA VAL A 153 6.69 -16.56 -6.90
C VAL A 153 7.22 -16.47 -8.33
N GLY A 154 6.65 -17.27 -9.25
CA GLY A 154 6.97 -17.16 -10.67
C GLY A 154 6.70 -15.77 -11.26
N ALA A 155 5.60 -15.13 -10.86
CA ALA A 155 5.23 -13.79 -11.35
C ALA A 155 6.09 -12.65 -10.79
N THR A 156 6.82 -12.87 -9.68
CA THR A 156 7.68 -11.86 -9.05
C THR A 156 9.18 -12.13 -9.22
N ASN A 157 9.55 -13.31 -9.70
CA ASN A 157 10.93 -13.74 -9.91
C ASN A 157 11.57 -13.26 -11.22
N ASN A 158 10.90 -12.43 -12.03
CA ASN A 158 11.44 -12.01 -13.31
C ASN A 158 12.70 -11.14 -13.10
N GLU A 159 13.86 -11.63 -13.56
CA GLU A 159 15.19 -11.00 -13.41
C GLU A 159 15.27 -9.59 -14.02
N THR A 160 14.36 -9.28 -14.94
CA THR A 160 14.07 -7.92 -15.39
C THR A 160 12.88 -7.40 -14.59
N CYS A 161 13.14 -6.62 -13.53
CA CYS A 161 12.07 -5.88 -12.87
C CYS A 161 11.34 -5.05 -13.93
N SER A 162 10.08 -5.40 -14.21
CA SER A 162 9.21 -4.52 -14.98
C SER A 162 9.14 -3.17 -14.29
N THR A 163 8.91 -2.10 -15.06
CA THR A 163 8.82 -0.73 -14.51
C THR A 163 7.99 -0.72 -13.23
N PRO A 164 8.56 -0.24 -12.12
CA PRO A 164 7.89 -0.27 -10.84
C PRO A 164 6.62 0.56 -10.94
N ILE A 165 5.55 0.05 -10.33
CA ILE A 165 4.34 0.84 -10.12
C ILE A 165 4.25 1.03 -8.63
N GLY A 166 4.70 2.20 -8.20
CA GLY A 166 4.85 2.53 -6.80
C GLY A 166 5.29 3.96 -6.62
N VAL A 167 5.15 4.44 -5.39
CA VAL A 167 5.55 5.79 -4.99
C VAL A 167 6.41 5.74 -3.75
N SER A 168 7.42 6.61 -3.74
CA SER A 168 8.19 6.93 -2.56
C SER A 168 7.90 8.37 -2.15
N VAL A 169 7.47 8.56 -0.90
CA VAL A 169 7.19 9.90 -0.35
C VAL A 169 8.28 10.24 0.65
N GLU A 170 9.16 11.14 0.24
CA GLU A 170 10.21 11.70 1.09
C GLU A 170 9.62 12.82 1.94
N PHE A 171 10.14 12.94 3.16
CA PHE A 171 9.75 14.01 4.07
C PHE A 171 10.96 14.50 4.85
N THR A 172 10.91 15.77 5.23
CA THR A 172 11.93 16.37 6.08
C THR A 172 11.61 16.02 7.52
N GLU A 173 10.53 16.57 8.04
CA GLU A 173 10.14 16.44 9.44
C GLU A 173 8.71 15.95 9.60
N TRP A 174 8.39 15.44 10.78
CA TRP A 174 7.02 15.24 11.19
C TRP A 174 6.65 16.24 12.29
N LYS A 175 5.39 16.66 12.31
CA LYS A 175 4.86 17.59 13.31
C LYS A 175 3.58 17.04 13.90
N ARG A 176 3.31 17.43 15.14
CA ARG A 176 1.98 17.23 15.73
C ARG A 176 1.05 18.30 15.16
N ALA A 177 -0.05 17.86 14.57
CA ALA A 177 -1.08 18.75 14.06
C ALA A 177 -1.83 19.44 15.21
N SER A 178 -2.38 20.62 14.92
CA SER A 178 -3.20 21.36 15.87
C SER A 178 -4.44 20.56 16.27
N GLY A 179 -4.80 20.59 17.56
CA GLY A 179 -5.92 19.81 18.12
C GLY A 179 -7.30 20.16 17.56
N ASP A 180 -7.42 21.26 16.82
CA ASP A 180 -8.65 21.70 16.15
C ASP A 180 -8.97 20.89 14.87
N ASP A 181 -8.05 20.07 14.36
CA ASP A 181 -8.25 19.28 13.14
C ASP A 181 -8.95 17.92 13.38
N ARG A 182 -9.49 17.69 14.58
CA ARG A 182 -10.10 16.39 15.00
C ARG A 182 -11.29 15.96 14.14
N ASP A 183 -11.98 16.89 13.48
CA ASP A 183 -13.27 16.63 12.83
C ASP A 183 -13.27 16.86 11.32
N VAL A 184 -12.09 17.01 10.71
CA VAL A 184 -11.99 17.33 9.28
C VAL A 184 -11.12 16.28 8.59
N ASN A 185 -11.76 15.39 7.80
CA ASN A 185 -11.18 14.52 6.75
C ASN A 185 -10.74 13.07 7.07
N ASP A 186 -11.47 12.30 7.90
CA ASP A 186 -11.23 10.85 8.12
C ASP A 186 -9.80 10.50 8.63
N PHE A 187 -9.17 11.44 9.33
CA PHE A 187 -7.87 11.22 9.97
C PHE A 187 -8.03 10.59 11.35
N GLU A 188 -7.18 9.63 11.69
CA GLU A 188 -7.15 9.00 13.02
C GLU A 188 -6.00 9.53 13.88
N GLY A 189 -4.92 9.94 13.23
CA GLY A 189 -3.69 10.40 13.85
C GLY A 189 -3.66 11.91 14.09
N PHE A 190 -2.76 12.30 15.00
CA PHE A 190 -2.49 13.70 15.35
C PHE A 190 -1.14 14.18 14.81
N SER A 191 -0.49 13.40 13.97
CA SER A 191 0.85 13.71 13.44
C SER A 191 0.84 13.57 11.93
N CYS A 192 1.60 14.43 11.26
CA CYS A 192 1.77 14.40 9.83
C CYS A 192 3.22 14.69 9.47
N VAL A 193 3.57 14.42 8.21
CA VAL A 193 4.88 14.74 7.66
C VAL A 193 4.85 16.02 6.82
N VAL A 194 5.93 16.78 6.84
CA VAL A 194 6.18 17.87 5.89
C VAL A 194 6.87 17.24 4.67
N PRO A 195 6.16 17.08 3.53
CA PRO A 195 6.70 16.35 2.40
C PRO A 195 7.80 17.15 1.71
N GLN A 196 8.84 16.46 1.30
CA GLN A 196 9.95 17.03 0.55
C GLN A 196 9.78 16.78 -0.95
N SER A 197 9.55 15.52 -1.32
CA SER A 197 9.42 15.09 -2.71
C SER A 197 8.52 13.86 -2.81
N LEU A 198 7.98 13.63 -4.01
CA LEU A 198 7.31 12.40 -4.37
C LEU A 198 8.00 11.85 -5.61
N VAL A 199 8.55 10.65 -5.49
CA VAL A 199 9.34 10.00 -6.54
C VAL A 199 8.66 8.67 -6.89
N GLU A 200 8.76 8.25 -8.16
CA GLU A 200 8.43 6.87 -8.52
C GLU A 200 9.27 5.93 -7.67
N ALA A 201 8.66 4.87 -7.12
CA ALA A 201 9.41 3.95 -6.28
C ALA A 201 10.48 3.21 -7.11
N ASP A 202 11.69 3.09 -6.57
CA ASP A 202 12.74 2.31 -7.21
C ASP A 202 12.35 0.83 -7.30
N SER A 203 12.38 0.27 -8.51
CA SER A 203 12.13 -1.16 -8.74
C SER A 203 13.27 -2.01 -8.20
N ALA A 204 13.11 -2.47 -6.97
CA ALA A 204 13.53 -3.79 -6.48
C ALA A 204 13.17 -3.82 -4.99
N ALA A 205 12.24 -4.69 -4.61
CA ALA A 205 12.21 -5.17 -3.25
C ALA A 205 13.58 -5.83 -3.00
N GLY A 206 14.43 -5.19 -2.20
CA GLY A 206 15.74 -5.72 -1.83
C GLY A 206 15.60 -7.11 -1.18
N PRO A 207 16.65 -7.94 -1.25
CA PRO A 207 16.61 -9.28 -0.68
C PRO A 207 16.65 -9.16 0.84
N GLU A 208 15.56 -9.53 1.52
CA GLU A 208 15.59 -10.24 2.83
C GLU A 208 14.17 -10.45 3.37
N MET A 209 13.38 -11.22 2.62
CA MET A 209 12.49 -12.24 3.16
C MET A 209 12.05 -13.07 1.97
N ASN A 210 12.40 -14.36 1.98
CA ASN A 210 11.98 -15.27 0.93
C ASN A 210 10.45 -15.34 0.96
N LEU A 211 9.79 -14.93 -0.14
CA LEU A 211 8.34 -15.06 -0.32
C LEU A 211 7.86 -16.50 -0.04
N MET A 212 8.73 -17.50 -0.23
CA MET A 212 8.49 -18.88 0.18
C MET A 212 8.37 -19.07 1.69
N GLU A 213 9.19 -18.43 2.51
CA GLU A 213 9.04 -18.51 3.98
C GLU A 213 7.70 -17.93 4.44
N TRP A 214 7.17 -16.92 3.74
CA TRP A 214 5.86 -16.35 4.04
C TRP A 214 4.70 -17.23 3.55
N ILE A 215 4.74 -17.69 2.29
CA ILE A 215 3.71 -18.57 1.72
C ILE A 215 3.62 -19.89 2.50
N LEU A 216 4.77 -20.47 2.88
CA LEU A 216 4.81 -21.72 3.65
C LEU A 216 4.24 -21.54 5.06
N ARG A 217 4.57 -20.44 5.76
CA ARG A 217 4.02 -20.15 7.10
C ARG A 217 2.51 -19.93 7.12
N ARG A 218 1.90 -19.39 6.05
CA ARG A 218 0.44 -19.23 5.97
C ARG A 218 -0.31 -20.48 5.46
N GLN A 219 0.30 -21.29 4.59
CA GLN A 219 -0.30 -22.60 4.24
C GLN A 219 -0.40 -23.53 5.46
N GLU A 220 0.51 -23.41 6.43
CA GLU A 220 0.40 -24.15 7.70
C GLU A 220 -0.75 -23.63 8.59
N GLN A 221 -1.04 -22.33 8.60
CA GLN A 221 -2.16 -21.78 9.36
C GLN A 221 -3.54 -22.06 8.75
N LEU A 222 -3.61 -22.26 7.44
CA LEU A 222 -4.85 -22.67 6.75
C LEU A 222 -5.16 -24.17 6.86
N LYS A 223 -4.27 -24.98 7.45
CA LYS A 223 -4.47 -26.43 7.66
C LYS A 223 -5.17 -26.79 8.98
N VAL A 224 -5.55 -25.83 9.81
CA VAL A 224 -6.19 -26.10 11.11
C VAL A 224 -7.64 -25.62 11.13
N VAL A 225 -8.52 -26.29 10.38
CA VAL A 225 -9.93 -26.48 10.79
C VAL A 225 -10.40 -27.85 10.30
N PRO A 226 -10.33 -28.92 11.11
CA PRO A 226 -11.22 -30.04 10.92
C PRO A 226 -12.60 -29.64 11.44
N TYR A 227 -13.57 -29.51 10.53
CA TYR A 227 -14.98 -29.51 10.89
C TYR A 227 -15.30 -30.81 11.64
N ALA A 228 -15.54 -30.72 12.96
CA ALA A 228 -16.16 -31.79 13.70
C ALA A 228 -17.67 -31.81 13.40
N LEU A 229 -18.07 -32.63 12.43
CA LEU A 229 -19.45 -33.08 12.27
C LEU A 229 -19.66 -34.32 13.15
N GLY A 230 -20.54 -34.20 14.14
CA GLY A 230 -21.05 -35.30 14.96
C GLY A 230 -21.85 -34.68 16.11
N GLY A 231 -23.18 -34.66 16.09
CA GLY A 231 -24.05 -35.83 15.93
C GLY A 231 -24.67 -36.11 17.30
N GLN A 232 -25.57 -35.22 17.76
CA GLN A 232 -26.40 -35.46 18.93
C GLN A 232 -27.54 -36.39 18.53
N THR A 233 -27.42 -37.67 18.87
CA THR A 233 -28.55 -38.60 18.98
C THR A 233 -28.85 -38.86 20.45
N SER A 234 -30.14 -38.86 20.75
CA SER A 234 -30.72 -39.03 22.08
C SER A 234 -30.47 -40.42 22.68
N ARG A 235 -30.29 -40.44 24.00
CA ARG A 235 -31.09 -41.21 24.96
C ARG A 235 -30.75 -40.79 26.39
#